data_AF-A0A2S2NK24-F1
#
_entry.id   AF-A0A2S2NK24-F1
#
_cell.length_a   1.000
_cell.length_b   1.000
_cell.length_c   1.000
_cell.angle_alpha   90.00
_cell.angle_beta   90.00
_cell.angle_gamma   90.00
#
_symmetry.space_group_name_H-M   'P 1'
#
loop_
_entity.id
_entity.type
_entity.pdbx_description
1 polymer ?
#
loop_
_entity_poly.entity_id
_entity_poly.type
_entity_poly.pdbx_seq_one_letter_code
_entity_poly.pdbx_strand_id
1 'polypeptide(L)'
;EVWAYCYRLRKGINTNMYLEAFHKVLKHIYLEGKKCQRLDKTINAVMKINRDMIFKRLIKISKNVKTSKEKKICESHTRGESITPGSIRVLENQKSWIVNSVTDKSQEYYVAKVG
;
A
#
# COMPACT_ATOMS: atom_id res chain seq x y z
N GLU A 1 20.21 -2.34 9.21
CA GLU A 1 20.79 -1.01 8.92
C GLU A 1 20.57 -0.55 7.47
N VAL A 2 19.34 -0.63 6.93
CA VAL A 2 19.07 -0.34 5.48
C VAL A 2 18.18 0.89 5.28
N TRP A 3 18.07 1.74 6.30
CA TRP A 3 17.13 2.86 6.32
C TRP A 3 17.70 4.14 5.69
N ALA A 4 19.04 4.27 5.62
CA ALA A 4 19.67 5.47 5.09
C ALA A 4 19.52 5.55 3.57
N TYR A 5 19.37 6.77 3.04
CA TYR A 5 19.10 7.01 1.61
C TYR A 5 20.15 6.41 0.68
N CYS A 6 21.42 6.43 1.08
CA CYS A 6 22.53 5.82 0.34
C CYS A 6 22.31 4.33 0.01
N TYR A 7 21.62 3.58 0.87
CA TYR A 7 21.31 2.17 0.65
C TYR A 7 20.03 1.92 -0.19
N ARG A 8 19.27 2.97 -0.50
CA ARG A 8 18.05 2.92 -1.33
C ARG A 8 18.20 3.55 -2.71
N LEU A 9 19.38 4.10 -3.01
CA LEU A 9 19.66 4.74 -4.28
C LEU A 9 19.39 3.73 -5.42
N ARG A 10 18.59 4.15 -6.41
CA ARG A 10 18.17 3.34 -7.58
C ARG A 10 17.19 2.18 -7.33
N LYS A 11 16.71 1.96 -6.09
CA LYS A 11 15.68 0.93 -5.82
C LYS A 11 14.24 1.39 -6.07
N GLY A 12 14.02 2.64 -6.47
CA GLY A 12 12.68 3.22 -6.68
C GLY A 12 11.87 3.41 -5.38
N ILE A 13 12.44 3.13 -4.22
CA ILE A 13 11.76 3.23 -2.92
C ILE A 13 11.95 4.65 -2.36
N ASN A 14 10.98 5.53 -2.63
CA ASN A 14 10.94 6.87 -2.04
C ASN A 14 10.08 6.87 -0.76
N THR A 15 10.71 6.57 0.39
CA THR A 15 10.02 6.69 1.69
C THR A 15 10.07 8.10 2.27
N ASN A 16 10.69 9.07 1.58
CA ASN A 16 10.90 10.40 2.13
C ASN A 16 9.56 11.05 2.50
N MET A 17 8.55 10.89 1.65
CA MET A 17 7.21 11.40 1.90
C MET A 17 6.61 10.91 3.23
N TYR A 18 6.76 9.62 3.54
CA TYR A 18 6.24 9.06 4.79
C TYR A 18 7.03 9.55 6.01
N LEU A 19 8.35 9.69 5.87
CA LEU A 19 9.21 10.19 6.94
C LEU A 19 8.93 11.66 7.23
N GLU A 20 8.79 12.49 6.20
CA GLU A 20 8.45 13.92 6.32
C GLU A 20 7.05 14.10 6.93
N ALA A 21 6.08 13.29 6.50
CA ALA A 21 4.75 13.30 7.10
C ALA A 21 4.79 12.96 8.60
N PHE A 22 5.56 11.94 8.98
CA PHE A 22 5.76 11.57 10.39
C PHE A 22 6.46 12.70 11.17
N HIS A 23 7.53 13.28 10.60
CA HIS A 23 8.22 14.42 11.20
C HIS A 23 7.24 15.56 11.46
N LYS A 24 6.42 15.94 10.48
CA LYS A 24 5.45 17.02 10.61
C LYS A 24 4.49 16.78 11.77
N VAL A 25 3.99 15.55 11.93
CA VAL A 25 3.15 15.15 13.07
C VAL A 25 3.92 15.26 14.38
N LEU A 26 5.11 14.67 14.47
CA LEU A 26 5.93 14.71 15.69
C LEU A 26 6.25 16.15 16.11
N LYS A 27 6.74 16.96 15.17
CA LYS A 27 7.16 18.34 15.43
C LYS A 27 5.98 19.23 15.78
N HIS A 28 4.93 19.27 14.97
CA HIS A 28 3.88 20.28 15.12
C HIS A 28 2.73 19.85 16.05
N ILE A 29 2.44 18.55 16.15
CA ILE A 29 1.33 18.06 16.97
C ILE A 29 1.82 17.67 18.37
N TYR A 30 2.90 16.91 18.47
CA TYR A 30 3.35 16.35 19.76
C TYR A 30 4.44 17.16 20.46
N LEU A 31 5.19 17.98 19.71
CA LEU A 31 6.22 18.89 20.24
C LEU A 31 5.85 20.36 20.08
N GLU A 32 4.60 20.68 19.67
CA GLU A 32 4.06 22.05 19.58
C GLU A 32 4.92 23.00 18.71
N GLY A 33 5.61 22.47 17.70
CA GLY A 33 6.51 23.22 16.83
C GLY A 33 7.85 23.60 17.46
N LYS A 34 8.07 23.28 18.73
CA LYS A 34 9.27 23.68 19.49
C LYS A 34 10.48 22.83 19.10
N LYS A 35 11.65 23.45 19.04
CA LYS A 35 12.93 22.74 18.88
C LYS A 35 13.26 22.04 20.20
N CYS A 36 12.96 20.74 20.29
CA CYS A 36 13.24 19.97 21.50
C CYS A 36 14.73 19.60 21.55
N GLN A 37 15.49 20.24 22.43
CA GLN A 37 16.91 19.90 22.67
C GLN A 37 17.08 18.72 23.64
N ARG A 38 15.98 18.32 24.31
CA ARG A 38 15.96 17.29 25.34
C ARG A 38 15.46 15.97 24.79
N LEU A 39 16.32 14.94 24.87
CA LEU A 39 16.03 13.62 24.34
C LEU A 39 14.86 12.95 25.06
N ASP A 40 14.77 13.08 26.38
CA ASP A 40 13.71 12.49 27.21
C ASP A 40 12.31 12.95 26.79
N LYS A 41 12.16 14.24 26.51
CA LYS A 41 10.89 14.81 26.02
C LYS A 41 10.52 14.28 24.64
N THR A 42 11.51 14.09 23.77
CA THR A 42 11.31 13.55 22.43
C THR A 42 10.89 12.08 22.49
N ILE A 43 11.53 11.28 23.33
CA ILE A 43 11.15 9.87 23.55
C ILE A 43 9.72 9.79 24.07
N ASN A 44 9.35 10.61 25.06
CA ASN A 44 7.99 10.67 25.58
C ASN A 44 6.96 11.03 24.49
N ALA A 45 7.28 11.97 23.59
CA ALA A 45 6.42 12.31 22.46
C ALA A 45 6.25 11.13 21.48
N VAL A 46 7.34 10.44 21.14
CA VAL A 46 7.28 9.25 20.28
C VAL A 46 6.45 8.13 20.91
N MET A 47 6.59 7.90 22.22
CA MET A 47 5.79 6.90 22.93
C MET A 47 4.29 7.26 22.94
N LYS A 48 3.94 8.54 23.09
CA LYS A 48 2.56 9.02 22.95
C LYS A 48 2.02 8.76 21.53
N ILE A 49 2.80 9.06 20.50
CA ILE A 49 2.42 8.78 19.10
C ILE A 49 2.15 7.29 18.90
N ASN A 50 3.04 6.43 19.41
CA ASN A 50 2.91 4.98 19.27
C ASN A 50 1.59 4.48 19.90
N ARG A 51 1.29 4.91 21.14
CA ARG A 51 0.04 4.59 21.82
C ARG A 51 -1.18 5.00 20.99
N ASP A 52 -1.18 6.21 20.45
CA ASP A 52 -2.30 6.73 19.65
C ASP A 52 -2.44 5.97 18.32
N MET A 53 -1.32 5.57 17.70
CA MET A 53 -1.32 4.74 16.49
C MET A 53 -1.89 3.34 16.74
N ILE A 54 -1.51 2.70 17.85
CA ILE A 54 -2.06 1.41 18.26
C ILE A 54 -3.57 1.53 18.49
N PHE A 55 -4.01 2.56 19.21
CA PHE A 55 -5.43 2.78 19.46
C PHE A 55 -6.24 3.02 18.18
N LYS A 56 -5.71 3.86 17.26
CA LYS A 56 -6.30 4.06 15.93
C LYS A 56 -6.40 2.76 15.14
N ARG A 57 -5.39 1.89 15.22
CA ARG A 57 -5.40 0.57 14.59
C ARG A 57 -6.46 -0.33 15.20
N LEU A 58 -6.57 -0.38 16.53
CA LEU A 58 -7.61 -1.14 17.24
C LEU A 58 -9.01 -0.71 16.82
N ILE A 59 -9.27 0.59 16.71
CA ILE A 59 -10.57 1.11 16.22
C ILE A 59 -10.85 0.64 14.79
N LYS A 60 -9.86 0.65 13.90
CA LYS A 60 -10.05 0.19 12.51
C LYS A 60 -10.36 -1.29 12.45
N ILE A 61 -9.67 -2.09 13.25
CA ILE A 61 -9.90 -3.53 13.35
C ILE A 61 -11.29 -3.81 13.92
N SER A 62 -11.68 -3.14 15.02
CA SER A 62 -12.98 -3.38 15.66
C SER A 62 -14.16 -2.98 14.78
N LYS A 63 -14.02 -1.92 13.98
CA LYS A 63 -15.03 -1.52 12.99
C LYS A 63 -14.97 -2.34 11.68
N ASN A 64 -14.06 -3.30 11.57
CA ASN A 64 -13.80 -4.08 10.35
C ASN A 64 -13.64 -3.20 9.09
N VAL A 65 -13.03 -2.02 9.25
CA VAL A 65 -12.86 -1.06 8.14
C VAL A 65 -11.73 -1.54 7.26
N LYS A 66 -12.09 -2.07 6.08
CA LYS A 66 -11.12 -2.45 5.04
C LYS A 66 -10.23 -1.26 4.70
N THR A 67 -8.93 -1.48 4.69
CA THR A 67 -7.97 -0.51 4.14
C THR A 67 -8.23 -0.31 2.65
N SER A 68 -7.80 0.83 2.10
CA SER A 68 -7.89 1.07 0.65
C SER A 68 -7.22 -0.04 -0.16
N LYS A 69 -6.10 -0.59 0.35
CA LYS A 69 -5.40 -1.71 -0.29
C LYS A 69 -6.27 -2.98 -0.31
N GLU A 70 -6.84 -3.37 0.83
CA GLU A 70 -7.74 -4.53 0.92
C GLU A 70 -8.99 -4.34 0.06
N LYS A 71 -9.56 -3.12 0.03
CA LYS A 71 -10.68 -2.79 -0.84
C LYS A 71 -10.33 -3.01 -2.31
N LYS A 72 -9.19 -2.48 -2.77
CA LYS A 72 -8.72 -2.66 -4.15
C LYS A 72 -8.46 -4.12 -4.49
N ILE A 73 -7.91 -4.90 -3.56
CA ILE A 73 -7.70 -6.35 -3.74
C ILE A 73 -9.04 -7.05 -3.91
N CYS A 74 -10.01 -6.76 -3.03
CA CYS A 74 -11.36 -7.32 -3.09
C CYS A 74 -12.06 -6.94 -4.41
N GLU A 75 -12.01 -5.67 -4.81
CA GLU A 75 -12.56 -5.17 -6.07
C GLU A 75 -11.87 -5.82 -7.29
N SER A 76 -10.57 -6.06 -7.23
CA SER A 76 -9.84 -6.78 -8.28
C SER A 76 -10.25 -8.25 -8.35
N HIS A 77 -10.43 -8.89 -7.20
CA HIS A 77 -10.86 -10.28 -7.11
C HIS A 77 -12.26 -10.46 -7.69
N THR A 78 -13.23 -9.67 -7.23
CA THR A 78 -14.61 -9.73 -7.73
C THR A 78 -14.68 -9.44 -9.24
N ARG A 79 -13.87 -8.52 -9.75
CA ARG A 79 -13.75 -8.31 -11.21
C ARG A 79 -13.19 -9.54 -11.92
N GLY A 80 -12.19 -10.21 -11.35
CA GLY A 80 -11.65 -11.45 -11.89
C GLY A 80 -12.68 -12.58 -11.93
N GLU A 81 -13.46 -12.75 -10.86
CA GLU A 81 -14.54 -13.76 -10.79
C GLU A 81 -15.63 -13.54 -11.83
N SER A 82 -15.89 -12.30 -12.21
CA SER A 82 -16.88 -11.97 -13.25
C SER A 82 -16.43 -12.31 -14.68
N ILE A 83 -15.16 -12.67 -14.89
CA ILE A 83 -14.64 -13.06 -16.21
C ILE A 83 -15.23 -14.41 -16.59
N THR A 84 -16.12 -14.41 -17.58
CA THR A 84 -16.80 -15.63 -18.04
C THR A 84 -15.86 -16.48 -18.89
N PRO A 85 -15.88 -17.83 -18.80
CA PRO A 85 -15.00 -18.69 -19.60
C PRO A 85 -15.06 -18.45 -21.12
N GLY A 86 -16.23 -18.05 -21.66
CA GLY A 86 -16.38 -17.71 -23.09
C GLY A 86 -15.63 -16.45 -23.55
N SER A 87 -15.11 -15.64 -22.62
CA SER A 87 -14.27 -14.47 -22.93
C SER A 87 -12.76 -14.81 -23.02
N ILE A 88 -12.41 -16.08 -22.80
CA ILE A 88 -11.04 -16.58 -22.76
C ILE A 88 -10.83 -17.51 -23.95
N ARG A 89 -9.85 -17.21 -24.80
CA ARG A 89 -9.39 -18.06 -25.89
C ARG A 89 -8.02 -18.63 -25.54
N VAL A 90 -7.93 -19.95 -25.45
CA VAL A 90 -6.66 -20.66 -25.20
C VAL A 90 -5.86 -20.70 -26.49
N LEU A 91 -4.62 -20.22 -26.45
CA LEU A 91 -3.66 -20.30 -27.55
C LEU A 91 -2.72 -21.50 -27.35
N GLU A 92 -1.86 -21.76 -28.35
CA GLU A 92 -0.97 -22.93 -28.47
C GLU A 92 -0.40 -23.48 -27.14
N ASN A 93 -0.34 -24.82 -27.06
CA ASN A 93 0.23 -25.61 -25.96
C ASN A 93 -0.35 -25.35 -24.55
N GLN A 94 -1.54 -24.72 -24.43
CA GLN A 94 -2.18 -24.38 -23.14
C GLN A 94 -1.33 -23.51 -22.21
N LYS A 95 -0.34 -22.79 -22.76
CA LYS A 95 0.58 -21.92 -22.00
C LYS A 95 0.31 -20.43 -22.20
N SER A 96 -0.62 -20.11 -23.10
CA SER A 96 -1.00 -18.74 -23.43
C SER A 96 -2.51 -18.61 -23.61
N TRP A 97 -3.03 -17.43 -23.31
CA TRP A 97 -4.45 -17.09 -23.37
C TRP A 97 -4.64 -15.69 -23.96
N ILE A 98 -5.67 -15.52 -24.77
CA ILE A 98 -6.24 -14.22 -25.11
C ILE A 98 -7.47 -14.04 -24.24
N VAL A 99 -7.51 -12.94 -23.49
CA VAL A 99 -8.64 -12.57 -22.64
C VAL A 99 -9.23 -11.27 -23.18
N ASN A 100 -10.50 -11.29 -23.57
CA ASN A 100 -11.19 -10.08 -24.00
C ASN A 100 -11.43 -9.18 -22.78
N SER A 101 -11.26 -7.87 -22.96
CA SER A 101 -11.52 -6.92 -21.87
C SER A 101 -13.00 -6.90 -21.49
N VAL A 102 -13.26 -6.95 -20.18
CA VAL A 102 -14.61 -6.85 -19.61
C VAL A 102 -15.17 -5.43 -19.74
N THR A 103 -14.29 -4.43 -19.84
CA THR A 103 -14.68 -3.01 -19.84
C THR A 103 -14.73 -2.42 -21.24
N ASP A 104 -13.90 -2.90 -22.16
CA ASP A 104 -13.83 -2.42 -23.54
C ASP A 104 -13.81 -3.61 -24.51
N LYS A 105 -14.90 -3.80 -25.25
CA LYS A 105 -15.04 -4.94 -26.18
C LYS A 105 -14.04 -4.89 -27.35
N SER A 106 -13.39 -3.76 -27.60
CA SER A 106 -12.39 -3.61 -28.65
C SER A 106 -10.97 -4.01 -28.21
N GLN A 107 -10.77 -4.24 -26.90
CA GLN A 107 -9.45 -4.52 -26.33
C GLN A 107 -9.30 -5.99 -25.94
N GLU A 108 -8.17 -6.58 -26.33
CA GLU A 108 -7.78 -7.94 -25.98
C GLU A 108 -6.43 -7.93 -25.24
N TYR A 109 -6.30 -8.81 -24.25
CA TYR A 109 -5.06 -8.97 -23.48
C TYR A 109 -4.43 -10.34 -23.75
N TYR A 110 -3.15 -10.33 -24.07
CA TYR A 110 -2.35 -11.54 -24.17
C TYR A 110 -1.75 -11.88 -22.80
N VAL A 111 -2.03 -13.09 -22.32
CA VAL A 111 -1.56 -13.61 -21.04
C VAL A 111 -0.75 -14.87 -21.31
N ALA A 112 0.47 -14.96 -20.80
CA ALA A 112 1.31 -16.15 -20.90
C ALA A 112 1.76 -16.58 -19.51
N LYS A 113 1.87 -17.90 -19.31
CA LYS A 113 2.46 -18.44 -18.08
C LYS A 113 3.95 -18.14 -18.10
N VAL A 114 4.40 -17.29 -17.17
CA VAL A 114 5.83 -17.07 -16.96
C VAL A 114 6.40 -18.31 -16.28
N GLY A 115 7.38 -18.94 -16.94
CA GLY A 115 8.09 -20.14 -16.46
C GLY A 115 8.98 -19.86 -15.26
#